data_AF-A0AAP2QBI6-F1
#
_entry.id   AF-A0AAP2QBI6-F1
#
_cell.length_a   1.000
_cell.length_b   1.000
_cell.length_c   1.000
_cell.angle_alpha   90.00
_cell.angle_beta   90.00
_cell.angle_gamma   90.00
#
_symmetry.space_group_name_H-M   'P 1'
#
loop_
_entity.id
_entity.type
_entity.pdbx_description
1 polymer ?
#
loop_
_entity_poly.entity_id
_entity_poly.type
_entity_poly.pdbx_seq_one_letter_code
_entity_poly.pdbx_strand_id
1 'polypeptide(L)'
;YFYSFDGFQAGTIGLTIYTSAFIAETVRSGIQTVPKGQMEAGLSSGFSYSETMRYIVLPQAFKIVVPPLGNQFINLIKNSSILAMVAGLDLMYQGDLIASTTFNTF
;
A
#
# COMPACT_ATOMS: atom_id res chain seq x y z
N TYR A 1 -27.43 -11.30 -9.70
CA TYR A 1 -26.40 -11.72 -8.72
C TYR A 1 -25.51 -10.50 -8.49
N PHE A 2 -26.00 -9.54 -7.70
CA PHE A 2 -25.22 -8.34 -7.37
C PHE A 2 -24.41 -8.68 -6.13
N TYR A 3 -23.09 -8.77 -6.25
CA TYR A 3 -22.21 -8.81 -5.10
C TYR A 3 -22.41 -7.51 -4.33
N SER A 4 -23.14 -7.55 -3.21
CA SER A 4 -23.22 -6.43 -2.27
C SER A 4 -21.86 -6.36 -1.57
N PHE A 5 -20.97 -5.50 -2.06
CA PHE A 5 -19.75 -5.19 -1.33
C PHE A 5 -20.14 -4.48 -0.04
N ASP A 6 -19.78 -5.07 1.09
CA ASP A 6 -19.88 -4.42 2.38
C ASP A 6 -19.01 -3.15 2.39
N GLY A 7 -19.42 -2.10 3.11
CA GLY A 7 -18.71 -0.81 3.16
C GLY A 7 -17.24 -0.99 3.59
N PHE A 8 -17.00 -1.99 4.44
CA PHE A 8 -15.66 -2.42 4.84
C PHE A 8 -14.83 -2.99 3.68
N GLN A 9 -15.42 -3.81 2.80
CA GLN A 9 -14.74 -4.39 1.64
C GLN A 9 -14.39 -3.32 0.61
N ALA A 10 -15.32 -2.42 0.30
CA ALA A 10 -15.09 -1.30 -0.61
C ALA A 10 -13.99 -0.37 -0.08
N GLY A 11 -14.03 -0.05 1.22
CA GLY A 11 -13.00 0.76 1.87
C GLY A 11 -11.62 0.11 1.87
N THR A 12 -11.54 -1.20 2.16
CA THR A 12 -10.27 -1.96 2.14
C THR A 12 -9.64 -1.96 0.75
N ILE A 13 -10.43 -2.18 -0.30
CA ILE A 13 -9.95 -2.15 -1.68
C ILE A 13 -9.43 -0.75 -2.04
N GLY A 14 -10.19 0.30 -1.72
CA GLY A 14 -9.77 1.68 -1.96
C GLY A 14 -8.44 2.03 -1.27
N LEU A 15 -8.30 1.68 0.01
CA LEU A 15 -7.07 1.91 0.77
C LEU A 15 -5.87 1.11 0.22
N THR A 16 -6.12 -0.10 -0.27
CA THR A 16 -5.10 -0.96 -0.87
C THR A 16 -4.57 -0.36 -2.18
N ILE A 17 -5.48 0.09 -3.06
CA ILE A 17 -5.10 0.73 -4.33
C ILE A 17 -4.33 2.02 -4.06
N TYR A 18 -4.84 2.86 -3.15
CA TYR A 18 -4.15 4.08 -2.74
C TYR A 18 -2.73 3.78 -2.24
N THR A 19 -2.59 2.90 -1.24
CA THR A 19 -1.28 2.65 -0.62
C THR A 19 -0.29 1.97 -1.57
N SER A 20 -0.77 1.08 -2.45
CA SER A 20 0.10 0.40 -3.42
C SER A 20 0.74 1.36 -4.42
N ALA A 21 0.03 2.42 -4.85
CA ALA A 21 0.60 3.46 -5.70
C ALA A 21 1.77 4.20 -5.00
N PHE A 22 1.62 4.54 -3.72
CA PHE A 22 2.71 5.18 -2.95
C PHE A 22 3.90 4.25 -2.73
N ILE A 23 3.64 2.97 -2.47
CA ILE A 23 4.71 1.97 -2.34
C ILE A 23 5.47 1.82 -3.67
N ALA A 24 4.75 1.73 -4.79
CA ALA A 24 5.36 1.62 -6.12
C ALA A 24 6.26 2.83 -6.43
N GLU A 25 5.81 4.04 -6.13
CA GLU A 25 6.58 5.26 -6.34
C GLU A 25 7.81 5.33 -5.42
N THR A 26 7.69 4.84 -4.19
CA THR A 26 8.82 4.73 -3.24
C THR A 26 9.88 3.77 -3.77
N VAL A 27 9.47 2.59 -4.27
CA VAL A 27 10.38 1.60 -4.88
C VAL A 27 11.06 2.18 -6.11
N ARG A 28 10.29 2.81 -7.01
CA ARG A 28 10.81 3.45 -8.23
C ARG A 28 11.84 4.53 -7.88
N SER A 29 11.53 5.38 -6.91
CA SER A 29 12.41 6.45 -6.44
C SER A 29 13.68 5.89 -5.82
N GLY A 30 13.57 4.84 -5.01
CA GLY A 30 14.75 4.20 -4.40
C GLY A 30 15.70 3.55 -5.41
N ILE A 31 15.18 3.00 -6.51
CA ILE A 31 16.02 2.52 -7.62
C ILE A 31 16.72 3.70 -8.31
N GLN A 32 16.03 4.82 -8.54
CA GLN A 32 16.60 6.01 -9.17
C GLN A 32 17.62 6.75 -8.31
N THR A 33 17.55 6.61 -6.98
CA THR A 33 18.55 7.18 -6.06
C THR A 33 19.91 6.47 -6.16
N VAL A 34 19.96 5.23 -6.64
CA VAL A 34 21.24 4.52 -6.84
C VAL A 34 22.07 5.27 -7.89
N PRO A 35 23.33 5.62 -7.60
CA PRO A 35 24.18 6.35 -8.54
C PRO A 35 24.32 5.59 -9.86
N LYS A 36 24.15 6.29 -10.99
CA LYS A 36 24.29 5.71 -12.34
C LYS A 36 25.66 5.04 -12.56
N GLY A 37 26.71 5.53 -11.89
CA GLY A 37 28.05 4.93 -11.92
C GLY A 37 28.09 3.48 -11.42
N GLN A 38 27.15 3.03 -10.58
CA GLN A 38 27.05 1.62 -10.18
C GLN A 38 26.64 0.72 -11.36
N MET A 39 25.73 1.22 -12.20
CA MET A 39 25.34 0.52 -13.43
C MET A 39 26.49 0.50 -14.43
N GLU A 40 27.14 1.64 -14.65
CA GLU A 40 28.27 1.76 -15.57
C GLU A 40 29.47 0.91 -15.12
N ALA A 41 29.75 0.84 -13.82
CA ALA A 41 30.79 0.00 -13.25
C ALA A 41 30.49 -1.51 -13.40
N GLY A 42 29.25 -1.93 -13.17
CA GLY A 42 28.84 -3.33 -13.37
C GLY A 42 29.01 -3.76 -14.83
N LEU A 43 28.51 -2.94 -15.76
CA LEU A 43 28.66 -3.19 -17.19
C LEU A 43 30.14 -3.19 -17.63
N SER A 44 30.96 -2.28 -17.10
CA SER A 44 32.40 -2.21 -17.39
C SER A 44 33.19 -3.39 -16.81
N SER A 45 32.70 -3.97 -15.71
CA SER A 45 33.30 -5.16 -15.09
C SER A 45 32.89 -6.48 -15.77
N GLY A 46 32.08 -6.42 -16.85
CA GLY A 46 31.66 -7.59 -17.62
C GLY A 46 30.31 -8.18 -17.23
N PHE A 47 29.56 -7.57 -16.31
CA PHE A 47 28.20 -8.00 -16.01
C PHE A 47 27.22 -7.57 -17.11
N SER A 48 26.21 -8.40 -17.37
CA SER A 48 25.04 -7.98 -18.15
C SER A 48 24.17 -7.01 -17.36
N TYR A 49 23.26 -6.32 -18.05
CA TYR A 49 22.30 -5.40 -17.42
C TYR A 49 21.45 -6.09 -16.33
N SER A 50 20.99 -7.31 -16.58
CA SER A 50 20.16 -8.07 -15.63
C SER A 50 20.95 -8.49 -14.40
N GLU A 51 22.22 -8.88 -14.57
CA GLU A 51 23.11 -9.21 -13.45
C GLU A 51 23.45 -7.97 -12.63
N THR A 52 23.80 -6.86 -13.29
CA THR A 52 24.08 -5.59 -12.61
C THR A 52 22.86 -5.10 -11.84
N MET A 53 21.66 -5.19 -12.44
CA MET A 53 20.41 -4.85 -11.76
C MET A 53 20.18 -5.74 -10.53
N ARG A 54 20.34 -7.06 -10.66
CA ARG A 54 20.04 -8.02 -9.60
C ARG A 54 21.05 -8.00 -8.45
N TYR A 55 22.34 -7.90 -8.75
CA TYR A 55 23.42 -8.07 -7.77
C TYR A 55 23.98 -6.76 -7.23
N ILE A 56 23.84 -5.65 -7.97
CA ILE A 56 24.42 -4.36 -7.59
C ILE A 56 23.32 -3.35 -7.26
N VAL A 57 22.40 -3.07 -8.20
CA VAL A 57 21.44 -1.97 -8.05
C VAL A 57 20.30 -2.30 -7.09
N LEU A 58 19.60 -3.43 -7.27
CA LEU A 58 18.46 -3.80 -6.43
C LEU A 58 18.81 -3.93 -4.94
N PRO A 59 19.94 -4.56 -4.54
CA PRO A 59 20.32 -4.64 -3.13
C PRO A 59 20.61 -3.27 -2.50
N GLN A 60 21.15 -2.33 -3.29
CA GLN A 60 21.39 -0.94 -2.85
C GLN A 60 20.07 -0.17 -2.74
N ALA A 61 19.23 -0.25 -3.78
CA ALA A 61 17.91 0.36 -3.80
C ALA A 61 17.05 -0.12 -2.64
N PHE A 62 17.08 -1.42 -2.30
CA PHE A 62 16.31 -1.97 -1.19
C PHE A 62 16.67 -1.31 0.15
N LYS A 63 17.96 -1.09 0.43
CA LYS A 63 18.41 -0.39 1.64
C LYS A 63 17.90 1.06 1.72
N ILE A 64 17.71 1.71 0.58
CA ILE A 64 17.18 3.08 0.47
C ILE A 64 15.66 3.08 0.67
N VAL A 65 14.95 2.06 0.18
CA VAL A 65 13.49 1.94 0.22
C VAL A 65 12.95 1.50 1.57
N VAL A 66 13.70 0.70 2.35
CA VAL A 66 13.23 0.17 3.64
C VAL A 66 12.83 1.27 4.64
N PRO A 67 13.63 2.33 4.88
CA PRO A 67 13.26 3.41 5.79
C PRO A 67 11.94 4.14 5.43
N PRO A 68 11.73 4.62 4.19
CA PRO A 68 10.47 5.31 3.82
C PRO A 68 9.25 4.38 3.82
N LEU A 69 9.42 3.08 3.56
CA LEU A 69 8.31 2.12 3.72
C LEU A 69 7.79 2.05 5.16
N GLY A 70 8.65 2.24 6.17
CA GLY A 70 8.24 2.34 7.56
C GLY A 70 7.30 3.54 7.81
N ASN A 71 7.58 4.68 7.18
CA ASN A 71 6.69 5.85 7.24
C ASN A 71 5.35 5.54 6.55
N GLN A 72 5.38 4.92 5.37
CA GLN A 72 4.17 4.52 4.65
C GLN A 72 3.31 3.54 5.45
N PHE A 73 3.93 2.63 6.21
CA PHE A 73 3.23 1.71 7.11
C PHE A 73 2.50 2.42 8.24
N ILE A 74 3.13 3.43 8.87
CA ILE A 74 2.48 4.26 9.90
C ILE A 74 1.28 5.01 9.31
N ASN A 75 1.41 5.54 8.09
CA ASN A 75 0.30 6.22 7.40
C ASN A 75 -0.82 5.25 7.05
N LEU A 76 -0.51 4.01 6.65
CA LEU A 76 -1.51 2.97 6.42
C LEU A 76 -2.30 2.68 7.69
N ILE A 77 -1.63 2.53 8.85
CA ILE A 77 -2.32 2.33 10.13
C ILE A 77 -3.27 3.48 10.45
N LYS A 78 -2.82 4.73 10.27
CA LYS A 78 -3.66 5.92 10.51
C LYS A 78 -4.90 5.92 9.60
N ASN A 79 -4.70 5.67 8.31
CA ASN A 79 -5.77 5.67 7.33
C ASN A 79 -6.73 4.48 7.53
N SER A 80 -6.24 3.29 7.92
CA SER A 80 -7.08 2.14 8.22
C SER A 80 -7.95 2.37 9.46
N SER A 81 -7.44 3.07 10.48
CA SER A 81 -8.23 3.41 11.67
C SER A 81 -9.40 4.34 11.36
N ILE A 82 -9.18 5.35 10.52
CA ILE A 82 -10.26 6.25 10.04
C ILE A 82 -11.29 5.45 9.23
N LEU A 83 -10.82 4.57 8.34
CA LEU A 83 -11.69 3.74 7.51
C LEU A 83 -12.54 2.77 8.34
N ALA A 84 -11.95 2.11 9.33
CA ALA A 84 -12.65 1.21 10.24
C ALA A 84 -13.69 1.95 11.09
N MET A 85 -13.38 3.18 11.52
CA MET A 85 -14.34 4.02 12.25
C MET A 85 -15.53 4.41 11.36
N VAL A 86 -15.29 4.85 10.12
CA VAL A 86 -16.36 5.23 9.18
C VAL A 86 -17.20 4.02 8.77
N ALA A 87 -16.57 2.90 8.40
CA ALA A 87 -17.28 1.68 8.04
C ALA A 87 -18.08 1.10 9.22
N GLY A 88 -17.55 1.19 10.44
CA GLY A 88 -18.26 0.78 11.66
C GLY A 88 -19.48 1.65 11.94
N LEU A 89 -19.39 2.97 11.72
CA LEU A 89 -20.52 3.88 11.84
C LEU A 89 -21.59 3.61 10.76
N ASP A 90 -21.19 3.33 9.52
CA ASP A 90 -22.13 2.92 8.46
C ASP A 90 -22.82 1.60 8.80
N LEU A 91 -22.09 0.61 9.32
CA LEU A 91 -22.65 -0.67 9.77
C LEU A 91 -23.63 -0.49 10.92
N MET A 92 -23.30 0.36 11.90
CA MET A 92 -24.17 0.70 13.01
C MET A 92 -25.43 1.43 12.53
N TYR A 93 -25.29 2.36 11.58
CA TYR A 93 -26.42 3.05 10.97
C TYR A 93 -27.36 2.09 10.23
N GLN A 94 -26.82 1.17 9.43
CA GLN A 94 -27.62 0.11 8.80
C GLN A 94 -28.29 -0.80 9.83
N GLY A 95 -27.58 -1.13 10.93
CA GLY A 95 -28.13 -1.86 12.07
C GLY A 95 -29.32 -1.15 12.72
N ASP A 96 -29.20 0.16 12.99
CA ASP A 96 -30.26 1.00 13.54
C ASP A 96 -31.46 1.11 12.59
N LEU A 97 -31.23 1.20 11.28
CA LEU A 97 -32.31 1.20 10.28
C LEU A 97 -33.08 -0.12 10.29
N ILE A 98 -32.39 -1.26 10.40
CA ILE A 98 -33.01 -2.59 10.47
C ILE A 98 -33.75 -2.77 11.81
N ALA A 99 -33.17 -2.32 12.93
CA ALA A 99 -33.80 -2.36 14.24
C ALA A 99 -35.07 -1.49 14.29
N SER A 100 -35.00 -0.28 13.74
CA SER A 100 -36.12 0.67 13.64
C SER A 100 -37.26 0.15 12.76
N THR A 101 -36.94 -0.49 11.63
CA THR A 101 -37.96 -1.09 10.75
C THR A 101 -38.58 -2.36 11.32
N THR A 102 -37.86 -3.09 12.18
CA THR A 102 -38.34 -4.35 12.80
C THR A 102 -39.08 -4.12 14.12
N PHE A 103 -39.07 -2.89 14.68
CA PHE A 103 -39.69 -2.55 15.97
C PHE A 103 -39.36 -3.54 17.12
N ASN A 104 -38.18 -4.16 17.08
CA ASN A 104 -37.72 -5.05 18.14
C ASN A 104 -36.63 -4.34 18.94
N THR A 105 -37.07 -3.37 19.75
CA THR A 105 -36.25 -2.66 20.73
C THR A 105 -36.62 -3.19 22.11
N PHE A 106 -35.88 -4.20 22.59
CA PHE A 106 -35.86 -4.57 24.00
C PHE A 106 -34.41 -4.74 24.45
#